data_AF-A0A3R9MR35-F1
#
_entry.id   AF-A0A3R9MR35-F1
#
_cell.length_a   1.000
_cell.length_b   1.000
_cell.length_c   1.000
_cell.angle_alpha   90.00
_cell.angle_beta   90.00
_cell.angle_gamma   90.00
#
_symmetry.space_group_name_H-M   'P 1'
#
loop_
_entity.id
_entity.type
_entity.pdbx_description
1 polymer ?
#
loop_
_entity_poly.entity_id
_entity_poly.type
_entity_poly.pdbx_seq_one_letter_code
_entity_poly.pdbx_strand_id
1 'polypeptide(L)' 'MAFTPKEKEISQIIEATHQPEQLSDVASFESFERKKQFQFTLKPSNRKKLDKIAKAAGAKSASDYLDKLIESLSI' A
#
# COMPACT_ATOMS: atom_id res chain seq x y z
N MET A 1 9.54 13.60 53.62
CA MET A 1 10.53 12.83 52.84
C MET A 1 10.94 13.66 51.64
N ALA A 2 12.22 13.86 51.39
CA ALA A 2 12.73 14.69 50.28
C ALA A 2 12.83 13.88 48.99
N PHE A 3 12.27 14.39 47.89
CA PHE A 3 12.31 13.75 46.58
C PHE A 3 13.67 14.04 45.94
N THR A 4 14.48 13.01 45.71
CA THR A 4 15.77 13.15 45.03
C THR A 4 15.58 12.97 43.52
N PRO A 5 15.82 14.00 42.69
CA PRO A 5 15.65 13.89 41.24
C PRO A 5 16.77 13.03 40.63
N LYS A 6 16.38 11.96 39.92
CA LYS A 6 17.28 10.99 39.26
C LYS A 6 17.55 11.33 37.78
N GLU A 7 17.66 12.62 37.47
CA GLU A 7 17.83 13.10 36.09
C GLU A 7 19.11 12.54 35.44
N LYS A 8 20.18 12.37 36.22
CA LYS A 8 21.46 11.84 35.75
C LYS A 8 21.41 10.37 35.33
N GLU A 9 20.58 9.57 35.99
CA GLU A 9 20.38 8.15 35.61
C GLU A 9 19.62 8.07 34.27
N ILE A 10 18.67 8.99 34.06
CA ILE A 10 17.85 9.04 32.85
C ILE A 10 18.69 9.45 31.63
N SER A 11 19.57 10.45 31.76
CA SER A 11 20.45 10.88 30.67
C SER A 11 21.37 9.77 30.17
N GLN A 12 21.94 8.97 31.09
CA GLN A 12 22.84 7.86 30.74
C GLN A 12 22.13 6.73 29.98
N ILE A 13 20.87 6.45 30.31
CA ILE A 13 20.08 5.42 29.63
C ILE A 13 19.73 5.86 28.20
N ILE A 14 19.40 7.14 28.00
CA ILE A 14 19.11 7.68 26.68
C ILE A 14 20.37 7.62 25.79
N GLU A 15 21.51 8.06 26.30
CA GLU A 15 22.80 8.00 25.59
C GLU A 15 23.23 6.57 25.25
N ALA A 16 23.04 5.59 26.15
CA ALA A 16 23.37 4.19 25.89
C ALA A 16 22.46 3.52 24.84
N THR A 17 21.28 4.08 24.58
CA THR A 17 20.32 3.54 23.60
C THR A 17 20.45 4.21 22.22
N HIS A 18 21.33 5.19 22.05
CA HIS A 18 21.66 5.79 20.75
C HIS A 18 22.63 4.91 19.95
N GLN A 19 22.24 3.67 19.67
CA GLN A 19 22.70 3.03 18.44
C GLN A 19 21.83 3.60 17.32
N PRO A 20 22.40 4.29 16.32
CA PRO A 20 21.68 4.48 15.08
C PRO A 20 21.51 3.08 14.49
N GLU A 21 20.35 2.46 14.71
CA GLU A 21 19.92 1.36 13.86
C GLU A 21 19.99 1.91 12.44
N GLN A 22 21.04 1.51 11.72
CA GLN A 22 21.12 1.72 10.29
C GLN A 22 19.87 1.07 9.74
N LEU A 23 18.88 1.89 9.40
CA LEU A 23 17.73 1.48 8.61
C LEU A 23 18.31 0.86 7.35
N SER A 24 18.37 -0.48 7.35
CA SER A 24 18.91 -1.27 6.26
C SER A 24 18.28 -0.78 4.98
N ASP A 25 19.13 -0.31 4.07
CA ASP A 25 18.77 0.18 2.76
C ASP A 25 17.68 -0.69 2.15
N VAL A 26 16.51 -0.05 2.01
CA VAL A 26 15.50 -0.25 1.00
C VAL A 26 15.51 -1.67 0.43
N ALA A 27 14.76 -2.57 1.07
CA ALA A 27 14.35 -3.81 0.46
C ALA A 27 14.00 -3.53 -1.00
N SER A 28 14.70 -4.20 -1.92
CA SER A 28 14.43 -4.15 -3.35
C SER A 28 13.03 -4.75 -3.55
N PHE A 29 12.01 -3.93 -3.33
CA PHE A 29 10.66 -4.25 -3.74
C PHE A 29 10.76 -4.42 -5.25
N GLU A 30 10.56 -5.65 -5.73
CA GLU A 30 10.18 -5.89 -7.12
C GLU A 30 9.27 -4.75 -7.56
N SER A 31 9.64 -4.10 -8.67
CA SER A 31 9.04 -2.86 -9.12
C SER A 31 7.55 -3.07 -9.40
N PHE A 32 6.73 -3.01 -8.37
CA PHE A 32 5.29 -3.18 -8.45
C PHE A 32 4.75 -2.01 -9.25
N GLU A 33 4.13 -2.31 -10.40
CA GLU A 33 3.54 -1.27 -11.23
C GLU A 33 2.34 -0.68 -10.50
N ARG A 34 2.44 0.62 -10.19
CA ARG A 34 1.34 1.33 -9.55
C ARG A 34 0.23 1.58 -10.56
N LYS A 35 -1.00 1.25 -10.16
CA LYS A 35 -2.21 1.60 -10.91
C LYS A 35 -2.25 3.12 -11.13
N LYS A 36 -2.35 3.53 -12.40
CA LYS A 36 -2.58 4.92 -12.81
C LYS A 36 -4.02 5.08 -13.26
N GLN A 37 -4.61 6.26 -13.03
CA GLN A 37 -5.92 6.56 -13.58
C GLN A 37 -5.84 6.59 -15.10
N PHE A 38 -6.73 5.85 -15.76
CA PHE A 38 -6.87 5.87 -17.20
C PHE A 38 -8.33 6.16 -17.57
N GLN A 39 -8.55 7.25 -18.32
CA GLN A 39 -9.89 7.62 -18.77
C GLN A 39 -10.14 7.04 -20.16
N PHE A 40 -11.25 6.32 -20.31
CA PHE A 40 -11.73 5.82 -21.59
C PHE A 40 -13.25 5.94 -21.67
N THR A 41 -13.77 5.95 -22.88
CA THR A 41 -15.20 6.09 -23.15
C THR A 41 -15.81 4.74 -23.50
N LEU A 42 -17.02 4.50 -22.99
CA LEU A 42 -17.82 3.32 -23.30
C LEU A 42 -19.24 3.75 -23.65
N LYS A 43 -19.90 2.98 -24.51
CA LYS A 43 -21.36 3.09 -24.67
C LYS A 43 -22.04 2.83 -23.31
N PRO A 44 -23.10 3.58 -22.94
CA PRO A 44 -23.77 3.39 -21.66
C PRO A 44 -24.29 1.96 -21.43
N SER A 45 -24.73 1.29 -22.50
CA SER A 45 -25.15 -0.12 -22.48
C SER A 45 -24.00 -1.06 -22.11
N ASN A 46 -22.82 -0.85 -22.66
CA ASN A 46 -21.64 -1.66 -22.36
C ASN A 46 -21.12 -1.42 -20.95
N ARG A 47 -21.14 -0.16 -20.47
CA ARG A 47 -20.81 0.16 -19.07
C ARG A 47 -21.70 -0.60 -18.08
N LYS A 48 -23.02 -0.60 -18.31
CA LYS A 48 -23.97 -1.38 -17.48
C LYS A 48 -23.69 -2.88 -17.50
N LYS A 49 -23.27 -3.44 -18.64
CA LYS A 49 -22.88 -4.85 -18.75
C LYS A 49 -21.61 -5.14 -17.97
N LEU A 50 -20.59 -4.29 -18.10
CA LEU A 50 -19.33 -4.40 -17.35
C LEU A 50 -19.57 -4.39 -15.84
N ASP A 51 -20.40 -3.47 -15.34
CA ASP A 51 -20.72 -3.40 -13.91
C ASP A 51 -21.40 -4.69 -13.41
N LYS A 52 -22.29 -5.30 -14.22
CA LYS A 52 -22.94 -6.57 -13.88
C LYS A 52 -21.95 -7.74 -13.87
N ILE A 53 -21.07 -7.81 -14.87
CA ILE A 53 -20.06 -8.87 -14.99
C ILE A 53 -19.07 -8.78 -13.82
N ALA A 54 -18.57 -7.58 -13.50
CA ALA A 54 -17.67 -7.36 -12.38
C ALA A 54 -18.29 -7.81 -11.04
N LYS A 55 -19.56 -7.45 -10.81
CA LYS A 55 -20.30 -7.91 -9.61
C LYS A 55 -20.47 -9.42 -9.57
N ALA A 56 -20.84 -10.03 -10.70
CA ALA A 56 -21.02 -11.49 -10.79
C ALA A 56 -19.69 -12.25 -10.56
N ALA A 57 -18.56 -11.68 -10.99
CA ALA A 57 -17.23 -12.22 -10.76
C ALA A 57 -16.68 -11.94 -9.34
N GLY A 58 -17.43 -11.27 -8.46
CA GLY A 58 -16.98 -10.90 -7.12
C GLY A 58 -15.87 -9.84 -7.10
N ALA A 59 -15.69 -9.09 -8.18
CA ALA A 59 -14.68 -8.03 -8.26
C ALA A 59 -15.12 -6.80 -7.45
N LYS A 60 -14.14 -6.06 -6.90
CA LYS A 60 -14.40 -4.88 -6.08
C LYS A 60 -14.97 -3.71 -6.90
N SER A 61 -14.62 -3.63 -8.18
CA SER A 61 -15.10 -2.62 -9.12
C SER A 61 -14.95 -3.09 -10.56
N ALA A 62 -15.56 -2.35 -11.50
CA ALA A 62 -15.34 -2.57 -12.93
C ALA A 62 -13.85 -2.44 -13.32
N SER A 63 -13.13 -1.48 -12.74
CA SER A 63 -11.69 -1.30 -13.00
C SER A 63 -10.86 -2.46 -12.45
N ASP A 64 -11.17 -2.96 -11.24
CA ASP A 64 -10.50 -4.13 -10.65
C ASP A 64 -10.72 -5.40 -11.48
N TYR A 65 -11.93 -5.56 -12.02
CA TYR A 65 -12.24 -6.66 -12.93
C TYR A 65 -11.44 -6.57 -14.23
N LEU A 66 -11.39 -5.39 -14.85
CA LEU A 66 -10.63 -5.20 -16.10
C LEU A 66 -9.14 -5.44 -15.91
N ASP A 67 -8.57 -4.95 -14.81
CA ASP A 67 -7.16 -5.10 -14.48
C ASP A 67 -6.77 -6.59 -14.39
N LYS A 68 -7.50 -7.37 -13.58
CA LYS A 68 -7.30 -8.83 -13.45
C LYS A 68 -7.57 -9.59 -14.74
N LEU A 69 -8.58 -9.17 -15.51
CA LEU A 69 -8.88 -9.78 -16.80
C LEU A 69 -7.69 -9.61 -17.74
N ILE A 70 -7.11 -8.41 -17.80
CA ILE A 70 -5.93 -8.10 -18.63
C ILE A 70 -4.70 -8.87 -18.13
N GLU A 71 -4.46 -8.94 -16.82
CA GLU A 71 -3.38 -9.78 -16.25
C GLU A 71 -3.51 -11.26 -16.63
N SER A 72 -4.75 -11.75 -16.79
CA SER A 72 -5.03 -13.15 -17.21
C SER A 72 -4.91 -13.40 -18.71
N LEU A 73 -4.95 -12.34 -19.53
CA LEU A 73 -4.83 -12.42 -20.98
C LEU A 73 -3.35 -12.55 -21.34
N SER A 74 -2.90 -13.78 -21.62
CA SER A 74 -1.60 -14.00 -22.27
C SER A 74 -1.73 -13.62 -23.75
N ILE A 75 -0.98 -12.61 -24.18
CA ILE A 75 -0.86 -12.18 -25.59
C ILE A 75 0.56 -12.48 -26.07
#